data_AF-A0A9P7KBF1-F1
#
_entry.id   AF-A0A9P7KBF1-F1
#
_cell.length_a   1.000
_cell.length_b   1.000
_cell.length_c   1.000
_cell.angle_alpha   90.00
_cell.angle_beta   90.00
_cell.angle_gamma   90.00
#
_symmetry.space_group_name_H-M   'P 1'
#
loop_
_entity.id
_entity.type
_entity.pdbx_description
1 polymer ?
#
loop_
_entity_poly.entity_id
_entity_poly.type
_entity_poly.pdbx_seq_one_letter_code
_entity_poly.pdbx_strand_id
1 'polypeptide(L)'
;MAEPHEYRQIIARAKKVWPCPPSVPAGWSCKWEDWKYLLTFYWLSPYYLMLPQIEMAVNIRHAIRGETRPLLFSNERQAFVFTLVDSPRKFFLFDGANGALYRFMSVGSEQALVHLMGQGDDAIQERLHLVKPSPEGEEAVQRILARDAAVIPLLTDKFLDYTPVATKPWEEGHLSEVDELPDEEELAAQIEKHEALVKALAAKKGVDISEQLLIDEYEEDEDEDDDDDDDDGIDGLEEELKKLLDMKVDLQKLVEEAEARGAH
;
A
#
# COMPACT_ATOMS: atom_id res chain seq x y z
N MET A 1 3.86 -7.60 -19.56
CA MET A 1 3.20 -7.02 -18.37
C MET A 1 3.74 -5.62 -18.15
N ALA A 2 2.87 -4.61 -18.23
CA ALA A 2 3.27 -3.24 -17.93
C ALA A 2 3.53 -3.12 -16.43
N GLU A 3 4.63 -2.48 -16.04
CA GLU A 3 4.88 -2.16 -14.63
C GLU A 3 3.74 -1.28 -14.08
N PRO A 4 3.19 -1.58 -12.88
CA PRO A 4 2.16 -0.79 -12.26
C PRO A 4 2.54 0.69 -12.18
N HIS A 5 1.59 1.60 -12.42
CA HIS A 5 1.83 3.05 -12.43
C HIS A 5 2.53 3.55 -11.15
N GLU A 6 2.13 2.99 -10.02
CA GLU A 6 2.65 3.30 -8.69
C GLU A 6 4.12 2.88 -8.50
N TYR A 7 4.56 1.77 -9.10
CA TYR A 7 5.98 1.38 -9.12
C TYR A 7 6.85 2.47 -9.73
N ARG A 8 6.40 3.03 -10.87
CA ARG A 8 7.10 4.11 -11.56
C ARG A 8 7.13 5.38 -10.71
N GLN A 9 6.06 5.68 -9.96
CA GLN A 9 6.04 6.83 -9.06
C GLN A 9 7.06 6.69 -7.93
N ILE A 10 7.17 5.51 -7.30
CA ILE A 10 8.15 5.27 -6.23
C ILE A 10 9.57 5.41 -6.76
N ILE A 11 9.89 4.83 -7.93
CA ILE A 11 11.21 4.98 -8.54
C ILE A 11 11.49 6.43 -8.93
N ALA A 12 10.52 7.14 -9.52
CA ALA A 12 10.68 8.53 -9.88
C ALA A 12 10.95 9.41 -8.65
N ARG A 13 10.22 9.17 -7.55
CA ARG A 13 10.46 9.82 -6.26
C ARG A 13 11.85 9.47 -5.74
N ALA A 14 12.22 8.19 -5.68
CA ALA A 14 13.52 7.71 -5.23
C ALA A 14 14.67 8.41 -5.98
N LYS A 15 14.61 8.44 -7.32
CA LYS A 15 15.59 9.13 -8.17
C LYS A 15 15.67 10.63 -7.91
N LYS A 16 14.55 11.26 -7.57
CA LYS A 16 14.47 12.70 -7.28
C LYS A 16 15.01 13.05 -5.89
N VAL A 17 14.71 12.24 -4.86
CA VAL A 17 14.96 12.61 -3.45
C VAL A 17 16.10 11.85 -2.78
N TRP A 18 16.56 10.74 -3.37
CA TRP A 18 17.66 9.93 -2.85
C TRP A 18 18.85 9.98 -3.82
N PRO A 19 19.65 11.06 -3.76
CA PRO A 19 20.79 11.21 -4.65
C PRO A 19 21.81 10.10 -4.37
N CYS A 20 22.39 9.57 -5.44
CA CYS A 20 23.49 8.63 -5.31
C CYS A 20 24.72 9.31 -4.68
N PRO A 21 25.43 8.68 -3.73
CA PRO A 21 26.68 9.23 -3.21
C PRO A 21 27.74 9.34 -4.32
N PRO A 22 28.76 10.23 -4.16
CA PRO A 22 29.77 10.47 -5.20
C PRO A 22 30.58 9.24 -5.63
N SER A 23 30.71 8.26 -4.74
CA SER A 23 31.28 6.96 -5.03
C SER A 23 30.42 5.85 -4.42
N VAL A 24 30.36 4.72 -5.11
CA VAL A 24 29.60 3.55 -4.69
C VAL A 24 30.60 2.42 -4.39
N PRO A 25 30.65 1.90 -3.16
CA PRO A 25 31.51 0.78 -2.81
C PRO A 25 31.17 -0.49 -3.59
N ALA A 26 32.15 -1.37 -3.81
CA ALA A 26 31.91 -2.65 -4.48
C ALA A 26 30.85 -3.49 -3.75
N GLY A 27 29.94 -4.11 -4.49
CA GLY A 27 28.82 -4.89 -3.94
C GLY A 27 27.62 -4.07 -3.46
N TRP A 28 27.66 -2.74 -3.59
CA TRP A 28 26.55 -1.83 -3.30
C TRP A 28 26.06 -1.11 -4.56
N SER A 29 24.85 -0.57 -4.50
CA SER A 29 24.23 0.19 -5.59
C SER A 29 23.34 1.31 -5.05
N CYS A 30 23.12 2.31 -5.89
CA CYS A 30 22.17 3.41 -5.71
C CYS A 30 21.20 3.51 -6.90
N LYS A 31 21.20 2.51 -7.80
CA LYS A 31 20.26 2.40 -8.93
C LYS A 31 18.96 1.80 -8.43
N TRP A 32 18.05 2.65 -7.97
CA TRP A 32 16.85 2.22 -7.25
C TRP A 32 15.96 1.27 -8.04
N GLU A 33 15.96 1.35 -9.38
CA GLU A 33 15.29 0.41 -10.27
C GLU A 33 15.79 -1.04 -10.12
N ASP A 34 17.05 -1.23 -9.72
CA ASP A 34 17.64 -2.56 -9.55
C ASP A 34 17.42 -3.12 -8.14
N TRP A 35 16.81 -2.34 -7.22
CA TRP A 35 16.64 -2.76 -5.83
C TRP A 35 15.40 -3.64 -5.66
N LYS A 36 15.64 -4.95 -5.46
CA LYS A 36 14.58 -5.98 -5.36
C LYS A 36 13.59 -5.76 -4.21
N TYR A 37 14.01 -5.06 -3.16
CA TYR A 37 13.20 -4.85 -1.96
C TYR A 37 12.65 -3.44 -1.84
N LEU A 38 12.84 -2.58 -2.86
CA LEU A 38 12.37 -1.20 -2.82
C LEU A 38 10.86 -1.13 -2.53
N LEU A 39 10.07 -1.91 -3.27
CA LEU A 39 8.63 -1.99 -3.06
C LEU A 39 8.30 -2.61 -1.70
N THR A 40 8.99 -3.67 -1.30
CA THR A 40 8.76 -4.28 0.01
C THR A 40 8.85 -3.25 1.13
N PHE A 41 9.85 -2.36 1.11
CA PHE A 41 10.03 -1.38 2.18
C PHE A 41 9.18 -0.11 2.04
N TYR A 42 9.02 0.41 0.81
CA TYR A 42 8.40 1.72 0.58
C TYR A 42 6.96 1.65 0.10
N TRP A 43 6.40 0.44 -0.06
CA TRP A 43 4.98 0.25 -0.25
C TRP A 43 4.23 0.21 1.10
N LEU A 44 2.95 0.50 1.03
CA LEU A 44 2.02 0.38 2.15
C LEU A 44 1.93 -1.08 2.61
N SER A 45 1.93 -1.30 3.92
CA SER A 45 1.73 -2.64 4.49
C SER A 45 0.30 -3.13 4.25
N PRO A 46 0.08 -4.46 4.20
CA PRO A 46 -1.26 -5.03 4.05
C PRO A 46 -2.02 -5.11 5.39
N TYR A 47 -1.62 -4.30 6.38
CA TYR A 47 -2.16 -4.34 7.73
C TYR A 47 -2.88 -3.04 8.06
N TYR A 48 -3.61 -3.04 9.18
CA TYR A 48 -4.23 -1.85 9.74
C TYR A 48 -3.26 -0.65 9.75
N LEU A 49 -3.77 0.53 9.39
CA LEU A 49 -3.04 1.79 9.14
C LEU A 49 -2.23 1.84 7.84
N MET A 50 -2.04 0.70 7.15
CA MET A 50 -1.35 0.58 5.86
C MET A 50 -0.01 1.33 5.80
N LEU A 51 0.74 1.38 6.91
CA LEU A 51 1.98 2.14 6.98
C LEU A 51 3.03 1.56 6.02
N PRO A 52 3.92 2.38 5.42
CA PRO A 52 5.09 1.87 4.72
C PRO A 52 5.85 0.84 5.58
N GLN A 53 6.21 -0.31 5.02
CA GLN A 53 6.81 -1.38 5.82
C GLN A 53 8.14 -0.96 6.45
N ILE A 54 8.86 -0.02 5.84
CA ILE A 54 10.06 0.59 6.41
C ILE A 54 9.78 1.28 7.74
N GLU A 55 8.63 1.94 7.89
CA GLU A 55 8.25 2.62 9.13
C GLU A 55 7.92 1.61 10.23
N MET A 56 7.25 0.51 9.88
CA MET A 56 7.04 -0.60 10.83
C MET A 56 8.37 -1.23 11.25
N ALA A 57 9.24 -1.52 10.28
CA ALA A 57 10.48 -2.24 10.49
C ALA A 57 11.56 -1.42 11.21
N VAL A 58 11.58 -0.10 11.02
CA VAL A 58 12.62 0.79 11.57
C VAL A 58 12.04 1.75 12.60
N ASN A 59 11.12 2.62 12.19
CA ASN A 59 10.68 3.73 13.00
C ASN A 59 9.95 3.27 14.26
N ILE A 60 8.97 2.38 14.09
CA ILE A 60 8.13 1.87 15.18
C ILE A 60 8.91 0.83 15.97
N ARG A 61 9.35 -0.27 15.34
CA ARG A 61 9.99 -1.38 16.04
C ARG A 61 11.24 -0.98 16.83
N HIS A 62 12.06 -0.05 16.32
CA HIS A 62 13.30 0.37 16.98
C HIS A 62 13.22 1.75 17.64
N ALA A 63 12.04 2.38 17.70
CA ALA A 63 11.86 3.73 18.25
C ALA A 63 12.79 4.78 17.62
N ILE A 64 12.95 4.73 16.29
CA ILE A 64 13.78 5.68 15.53
C ILE A 64 12.86 6.64 14.78
N ARG A 65 12.54 7.77 15.40
CA ARG A 65 11.68 8.79 14.79
C ARG A 65 12.38 9.52 13.62
N GLY A 66 11.64 9.84 12.55
CA GLY A 66 12.11 10.60 11.38
C GLY A 66 11.97 9.87 10.04
N GLU A 67 11.81 10.60 8.93
CA GLU A 67 11.73 10.02 7.58
C GLU A 67 13.05 9.32 7.21
N THR A 68 12.95 8.05 6.79
CA THR A 68 14.10 7.26 6.35
C THR A 68 14.51 7.63 4.92
N ARG A 69 15.81 7.79 4.71
CA ARG A 69 16.41 8.12 3.42
C ARG A 69 17.47 7.08 3.04
N PRO A 70 17.16 6.13 2.14
CA PRO A 70 18.13 5.20 1.58
C PRO A 70 19.30 5.93 0.94
N LEU A 71 20.49 5.37 1.10
CA LEU A 71 21.72 5.86 0.50
C LEU A 71 22.31 4.84 -0.46
N LEU A 72 22.33 3.57 -0.04
CA LEU A 72 22.91 2.45 -0.79
C LEU A 72 22.13 1.17 -0.45
N PHE A 73 22.06 0.23 -1.38
CA PHE A 73 21.54 -1.11 -1.15
C PHE A 73 22.47 -2.19 -1.72
N SER A 74 22.32 -3.42 -1.25
CA SER A 74 23.00 -4.60 -1.77
C SER A 74 22.00 -5.75 -1.86
N ASN A 75 21.66 -6.17 -3.08
CA ASN A 75 20.77 -7.31 -3.31
C ASN A 75 21.40 -8.62 -2.85
N GLU A 76 22.71 -8.77 -2.98
CA GLU A 76 23.46 -9.96 -2.55
C GLU A 76 23.38 -10.13 -1.03
N ARG A 77 23.55 -9.03 -0.29
CA ARG A 77 23.47 -9.01 1.18
C ARG A 77 22.06 -8.90 1.72
N GLN A 78 21.07 -8.68 0.84
CA GLN A 78 19.70 -8.32 1.21
C GLN A 78 19.65 -7.16 2.23
N ALA A 79 20.51 -6.16 2.06
CA ALA A 79 20.71 -5.09 3.03
C ALA A 79 20.64 -3.71 2.37
N PHE A 80 20.34 -2.69 3.16
CA PHE A 80 20.45 -1.30 2.73
C PHE A 80 20.97 -0.40 3.84
N VAL A 81 21.64 0.66 3.43
CA VAL A 81 22.16 1.72 4.28
C VAL A 81 21.28 2.94 4.10
N PHE A 82 20.89 3.55 5.21
CA PHE A 82 20.04 4.73 5.21
C PHE A 82 20.48 5.73 6.27
N THR A 83 19.93 6.94 6.17
CA THR A 83 19.98 7.96 7.20
C THR A 83 18.58 8.51 7.45
N LEU A 84 18.44 9.42 8.40
CA LEU A 84 17.19 10.11 8.66
C LEU A 84 17.28 11.52 8.06
N VAL A 85 16.19 12.01 7.47
CA VAL A 85 16.13 13.37 6.89
C VAL A 85 16.51 14.42 7.94
N ASP A 86 15.98 14.31 9.16
CA ASP A 86 16.25 15.25 10.26
C ASP A 86 17.52 14.94 11.06
N SER A 87 18.21 13.85 10.74
CA SER A 87 19.47 13.47 11.38
C SER A 87 20.47 12.90 10.36
N PRO A 88 20.91 13.70 9.37
CA PRO A 88 21.69 13.23 8.22
C PRO A 88 23.13 12.79 8.56
N ARG A 89 23.52 12.86 9.84
CA ARG A 89 24.80 12.39 10.36
C ARG A 89 24.69 11.06 11.12
N LYS A 90 23.49 10.48 11.22
CA LYS A 90 23.26 9.15 11.80
C LYS A 90 23.00 8.19 10.66
N PHE A 91 23.89 7.21 10.51
CA PHE A 91 23.80 6.20 9.47
C PHE A 91 23.45 4.85 10.08
N PHE A 92 22.64 4.11 9.35
CA PHE A 92 22.14 2.81 9.77
C PHE A 92 22.29 1.81 8.64
N LEU A 93 22.46 0.54 8.99
CA LEU A 93 22.40 -0.59 8.08
C LEU A 93 21.24 -1.47 8.54
N PHE A 94 20.29 -1.71 7.65
CA PHE A 94 19.25 -2.72 7.85
C PHE A 94 19.63 -3.98 7.08
N ASP A 95 19.75 -5.08 7.81
CA ASP A 95 19.96 -6.43 7.27
C ASP A 95 18.59 -7.08 7.11
N GLY A 96 18.10 -7.14 5.88
CA GLY A 96 16.81 -7.73 5.54
C GLY A 96 16.77 -9.25 5.64
N ALA A 97 17.92 -9.93 5.56
CA ALA A 97 17.96 -11.38 5.72
C ALA A 97 17.71 -11.79 7.18
N ASN A 98 18.28 -11.04 8.12
CA ASN A 98 18.14 -11.31 9.57
C ASN A 98 17.09 -10.43 10.27
N GLY A 99 16.52 -9.45 9.57
CA GLY A 99 15.65 -8.44 10.17
C GLY A 99 16.34 -7.63 11.27
N ALA A 100 17.66 -7.43 11.14
CA ALA A 100 18.50 -6.79 12.15
C ALA A 100 18.87 -5.36 11.74
N LEU A 101 18.83 -4.44 12.72
CA LEU A 101 19.19 -3.05 12.50
C LEU A 101 20.49 -2.72 13.21
N TYR A 102 21.42 -2.09 12.50
CA TYR A 102 22.69 -1.65 13.02
C TYR A 102 22.87 -0.15 12.82
N ARG A 103 23.59 0.49 13.74
CA ARG A 103 24.02 1.88 13.64
C ARG A 103 25.52 1.94 13.39
N PHE A 104 25.93 2.77 12.44
CA PHE A 104 27.35 3.09 12.24
C PHE A 104 27.84 4.04 13.34
N MET A 105 28.90 3.63 14.04
CA MET A 105 29.53 4.41 15.09
C MET A 105 30.72 5.21 14.55
N SER A 106 30.88 6.45 15.01
CA SER A 106 31.98 7.34 14.63
C SER A 106 32.05 7.72 13.14
N VAL A 107 30.91 7.67 12.44
CA VAL A 107 30.79 8.14 11.04
C VAL A 107 29.99 9.43 11.02
N GLY A 108 30.64 10.55 10.69
CA GLY A 108 30.03 11.89 10.77
C GLY A 108 29.48 12.46 9.46
N SER A 109 29.76 11.80 8.33
CA SER A 109 29.33 12.24 7.00
C SER A 109 29.16 11.06 6.04
N GLU A 110 28.40 11.27 4.96
CA GLU A 110 28.22 10.28 3.89
C GLU A 110 29.54 9.91 3.21
N GLN A 111 30.45 10.88 3.02
CA GLN A 111 31.77 10.60 2.44
C GLN A 111 32.59 9.67 3.34
N ALA A 112 32.54 9.89 4.66
CA ALA A 112 33.22 9.02 5.62
C ALA A 112 32.59 7.61 5.64
N LEU A 113 31.26 7.52 5.50
CA LEU A 113 30.54 6.26 5.39
C LEU A 113 30.98 5.46 4.17
N VAL A 114 30.96 6.09 3.00
CA VAL A 114 31.35 5.46 1.73
C VAL A 114 32.82 5.05 1.77
N HIS A 115 33.70 5.88 2.35
CA HIS A 115 35.10 5.53 2.53
C HIS A 115 35.27 4.29 3.42
N LEU A 116 34.57 4.23 4.56
CA LEU A 116 34.55 3.07 5.45
C LEU A 116 34.06 1.82 4.71
N MET A 117 32.97 1.93 3.95
CA MET A 117 32.42 0.80 3.20
C MET A 117 33.36 0.31 2.09
N GLY A 118 34.19 1.19 1.54
CA GLY A 118 35.23 0.83 0.58
C GLY A 118 36.43 0.08 1.18
N GLN A 119 36.60 0.08 2.51
CA GLN A 119 37.67 -0.65 3.19
C GLN A 119 37.37 -2.15 3.35
N GLY A 120 36.12 -2.57 3.11
CA GLY A 120 35.68 -3.97 3.19
C GLY A 120 34.81 -4.27 4.42
N ASP A 121 34.32 -5.49 4.49
CA ASP A 121 33.32 -5.91 5.48
C ASP A 121 33.85 -5.89 6.91
N ASP A 122 35.11 -6.28 7.13
CA ASP A 122 35.72 -6.30 8.47
C ASP A 122 35.68 -4.91 9.10
N ALA A 123 36.04 -3.88 8.33
CA ALA A 123 36.00 -2.49 8.78
C ALA A 123 34.57 -2.00 9.09
N ILE A 124 33.58 -2.46 8.30
CA ILE A 124 32.16 -2.17 8.57
C ILE A 124 31.76 -2.80 9.90
N GLN A 125 32.03 -4.10 10.10
CA GLN A 125 31.59 -4.85 11.28
C GLN A 125 32.14 -4.25 12.58
N GLU A 126 33.39 -3.80 12.60
CA GLU A 126 33.99 -3.12 13.76
C GLU A 126 33.28 -1.81 14.15
N ARG A 127 32.52 -1.21 13.22
CA ARG A 127 31.81 0.06 13.41
C ARG A 127 30.31 -0.09 13.56
N LEU A 128 29.76 -1.29 13.35
CA LEU A 128 28.34 -1.55 13.52
C LEU A 128 28.00 -1.82 14.98
N HIS A 129 26.98 -1.12 15.47
CA HIS A 129 26.37 -1.40 16.77
C HIS A 129 24.94 -1.88 16.56
N LEU A 130 24.61 -3.06 17.10
CA LEU A 130 23.26 -3.61 17.02
C LEU A 130 22.27 -2.68 17.76
N VAL A 131 21.24 -2.25 17.05
CA VAL A 131 20.11 -1.51 17.61
C VAL A 131 19.02 -2.52 17.95
N LYS A 132 18.83 -2.78 19.24
CA LYS A 132 17.77 -3.69 19.70
C LYS A 132 16.39 -3.09 19.40
N PRO A 133 15.38 -3.92 19.10
CA PRO A 133 13.99 -3.48 19.13
C PRO A 133 13.64 -2.85 20.48
N SER A 134 12.78 -1.84 20.44
CA SER A 134 12.21 -1.23 21.64
C SER A 134 11.04 -2.10 22.11
N PRO A 135 10.91 -2.45 23.40
CA PRO A 135 9.75 -3.18 23.91
C PRO A 135 8.43 -2.47 23.58
N GLU A 136 8.40 -1.14 23.70
CA GLU A 136 7.23 -0.33 23.36
C GLU A 136 6.96 -0.31 21.85
N GLY A 137 8.01 -0.36 21.04
CA GLY A 137 7.91 -0.44 19.58
C GLY A 137 7.36 -1.79 19.12
N GLU A 138 7.81 -2.89 19.73
CA GLU A 138 7.28 -4.23 19.46
C GLU A 138 5.82 -4.35 19.89
N GLU A 139 5.45 -3.82 21.05
CA GLU A 139 4.07 -3.77 21.50
C GLU A 139 3.19 -2.95 20.53
N ALA A 140 3.67 -1.78 20.09
CA ALA A 140 2.96 -0.97 19.09
C ALA A 140 2.74 -1.73 17.78
N VAL A 141 3.74 -2.47 17.28
CA VAL A 141 3.57 -3.33 16.09
C VAL A 141 2.51 -4.40 16.32
N GLN A 142 2.51 -5.08 17.48
CA GLN A 142 1.48 -6.08 17.78
C GLN A 142 0.08 -5.47 17.85
N ARG A 143 -0.05 -4.27 18.41
CA ARG A 143 -1.32 -3.53 18.48
C ARG A 143 -1.83 -3.12 17.09
N ILE A 144 -0.92 -2.73 16.18
CA ILE A 144 -1.26 -2.50 14.77
C ILE A 144 -1.81 -3.79 14.15
N LEU A 145 -1.11 -4.91 14.30
CA LEU A 145 -1.56 -6.21 13.76
C LEU A 145 -2.90 -6.67 14.36
N ALA A 146 -3.17 -6.29 15.62
CA ALA A 146 -4.44 -6.57 16.30
C ALA A 146 -5.55 -5.54 16.00
N ARG A 147 -5.33 -4.59 15.07
CA ARG A 147 -6.26 -3.51 14.71
C ARG A 147 -6.65 -2.59 15.89
N ASP A 148 -5.78 -2.41 16.87
CA ASP A 148 -6.06 -1.58 18.03
C ASP A 148 -5.92 -0.08 17.70
N ALA A 149 -7.05 0.59 17.52
CA ALA A 149 -7.11 2.03 17.21
C ALA A 149 -6.47 2.93 18.29
N ALA A 150 -6.39 2.46 19.55
CA ALA A 150 -5.74 3.22 20.61
C ALA A 150 -4.21 3.27 20.47
N VAL A 151 -3.63 2.61 19.46
CA VAL A 151 -2.20 2.73 19.13
C VAL A 151 -1.89 4.05 18.41
N ILE A 152 -2.84 4.66 17.71
CA ILE A 152 -2.61 5.86 16.86
C ILE A 152 -2.01 7.05 17.63
N PRO A 153 -2.51 7.42 18.83
CA PRO A 153 -1.92 8.51 19.60
C PRO A 153 -0.47 8.19 20.04
N LEU A 154 -0.21 6.94 20.41
CA LEU A 154 1.13 6.47 20.78
C LEU A 154 2.10 6.58 19.59
N LEU A 155 1.68 6.17 18.39
CA LEU A 155 2.48 6.28 17.17
C LEU A 155 2.83 7.73 16.86
N THR A 156 1.85 8.64 16.94
CA THR A 156 2.03 10.08 16.67
C THR A 156 3.03 10.72 17.66
N ASP A 157 2.89 10.41 18.95
CA ASP A 157 3.72 11.02 20.00
C ASP A 157 5.17 10.51 19.97
N LYS A 158 5.37 9.22 19.72
CA LYS A 158 6.69 8.59 19.95
C LYS A 158 7.43 8.14 18.70
N PHE A 159 6.72 7.72 17.65
CA PHE A 159 7.33 6.94 16.57
C PHE A 159 7.30 7.64 15.22
N LEU A 160 6.22 8.35 14.90
CA LEU A 160 5.95 8.95 13.59
C LEU A 160 5.82 10.48 13.70
N ASP A 161 6.22 11.19 12.65
CA ASP A 161 6.08 12.64 12.54
C ASP A 161 4.72 13.10 12.00
N TYR A 162 3.79 12.16 11.86
CA TYR A 162 2.43 12.39 11.41
C TYR A 162 1.47 11.48 12.17
N THR A 163 0.17 11.77 12.07
CA THR A 163 -0.89 10.92 12.60
C THR A 163 -1.38 9.97 11.53
N PRO A 164 -1.17 8.66 11.66
CA PRO A 164 -1.67 7.71 10.67
C PRO A 164 -3.20 7.61 10.72
N VAL A 165 -3.80 7.35 9.56
CA VAL A 165 -5.25 7.22 9.40
C VAL A 165 -5.65 5.76 9.60
N ALA A 166 -6.73 5.54 10.35
CA ALA A 166 -7.31 4.22 10.52
C ALA A 166 -7.86 3.69 9.20
N THR A 167 -7.44 2.49 8.80
CA THR A 167 -7.94 1.81 7.61
C THR A 167 -9.10 0.88 7.95
N LYS A 168 -9.98 0.69 6.98
CA LYS A 168 -11.06 -0.29 7.02
C LYS A 168 -10.54 -1.63 6.51
N PRO A 169 -11.11 -2.77 6.95
CA PRO A 169 -10.59 -4.10 6.58
C PRO A 169 -10.47 -4.36 5.07
N TRP A 170 -11.35 -3.79 4.25
CA TRP A 170 -11.34 -3.97 2.79
C TRP A 170 -10.34 -3.07 2.06
N GLU A 171 -9.73 -2.10 2.75
CA GLU A 171 -8.64 -1.29 2.20
C GLU A 171 -7.29 -2.01 2.35
N GLU A 172 -7.24 -3.03 3.21
CA GLU A 172 -6.04 -3.79 3.56
C GLU A 172 -5.92 -5.03 2.66
N GLY A 173 -4.73 -5.35 2.15
CA GLY A 173 -4.50 -6.59 1.38
C GLY A 173 -4.04 -6.44 -0.07
N HIS A 174 -3.94 -5.21 -0.59
CA HIS A 174 -3.59 -4.93 -2.00
C HIS A 174 -2.15 -5.29 -2.47
N LEU A 175 -1.42 -6.19 -1.78
CA LEU A 175 -0.14 -6.70 -2.30
C LEU A 175 -0.30 -7.97 -3.15
N SER A 176 -1.46 -8.61 -3.15
CA SER A 176 -1.70 -9.87 -3.87
C SER A 176 -3.02 -9.93 -4.64
N GLU A 177 -4.00 -9.08 -4.32
CA GLU A 177 -5.22 -8.94 -5.14
C GLU A 177 -4.97 -7.92 -6.25
N VAL A 178 -3.95 -8.17 -7.08
CA VAL A 178 -4.24 -8.13 -8.50
C VAL A 178 -4.97 -9.45 -8.71
N ASP A 179 -6.26 -9.49 -8.36
CA ASP A 179 -7.14 -10.41 -9.06
C ASP A 179 -6.82 -10.13 -10.52
N GLU A 180 -6.30 -11.14 -11.22
CA GLU A 180 -6.35 -11.14 -12.67
C GLU A 180 -7.77 -10.69 -12.96
N LEU A 181 -7.94 -9.47 -13.53
CA LEU A 181 -9.26 -9.01 -13.95
C LEU A 181 -9.85 -10.22 -14.67
N PRO A 182 -11.03 -10.73 -14.24
CA PRO A 182 -11.60 -11.91 -14.85
C PRO A 182 -11.52 -11.71 -16.35
N ASP A 183 -11.08 -12.75 -17.07
CA ASP A 183 -10.93 -12.59 -18.51
C ASP A 183 -12.27 -12.12 -19.10
N GLU A 184 -12.22 -11.48 -20.26
CA GLU A 184 -13.40 -10.86 -20.88
C GLU A 184 -14.56 -11.88 -21.04
N GLU A 185 -14.23 -13.16 -21.16
CA GLU A 185 -15.15 -14.28 -21.24
C GLU A 185 -15.83 -14.59 -19.88
N GLU A 186 -15.07 -14.58 -18.77
CA GLU A 186 -15.60 -14.68 -17.41
C GLU A 186 -16.46 -13.48 -17.01
N LEU A 187 -16.05 -12.26 -17.40
CA LEU A 187 -16.84 -11.07 -17.11
C LEU A 187 -18.16 -11.07 -17.89
N ALA A 188 -18.14 -11.46 -19.17
CA ALA A 188 -19.34 -11.62 -19.98
C ALA A 188 -20.29 -12.68 -19.41
N ALA A 189 -19.76 -13.82 -18.94
CA ALA A 189 -20.56 -14.86 -18.30
C ALA A 189 -21.18 -14.40 -16.97
N GLN A 190 -20.47 -13.57 -16.20
CA GLN A 190 -21.01 -12.99 -14.97
C GLN A 190 -22.12 -11.97 -15.24
N ILE A 191 -21.99 -11.16 -16.30
CA ILE A 191 -23.03 -10.22 -16.74
C ILE A 191 -24.27 -10.99 -17.18
N GLU A 192 -24.13 -12.03 -18.02
CA GLU A 192 -25.27 -12.85 -18.47
C GLU A 192 -25.99 -13.52 -17.28
N LYS A 193 -25.22 -14.01 -16.30
CA LYS A 193 -25.78 -14.59 -15.07
C LYS A 193 -26.55 -13.55 -14.24
N HIS A 194 -26.02 -12.32 -14.10
CA HIS A 194 -26.70 -11.25 -13.38
C HIS A 194 -27.96 -10.78 -14.12
N GLU A 195 -27.92 -10.67 -15.45
CA GLU A 195 -29.10 -10.36 -16.26
C GLU A 195 -30.21 -11.40 -16.12
N ALA A 196 -29.85 -12.68 -16.06
CA ALA A 196 -30.80 -13.77 -15.82
C ALA A 196 -31.43 -13.66 -14.42
N LEU A 197 -30.65 -13.30 -13.39
CA LEU A 197 -31.16 -13.09 -12.03
C LEU A 197 -32.09 -11.89 -11.94
N VAL A 198 -31.72 -10.76 -12.55
CA VAL A 198 -32.55 -9.55 -12.65
C VAL A 198 -33.88 -9.86 -13.35
N LYS A 199 -33.85 -10.55 -14.49
CA LYS A 199 -35.07 -10.98 -15.21
C LYS A 199 -35.93 -11.93 -14.37
N ALA A 200 -35.34 -12.86 -13.65
CA ALA A 200 -36.07 -13.80 -12.80
C ALA A 200 -36.74 -13.10 -11.60
N LEU A 201 -36.05 -12.14 -10.97
CA LEU A 201 -36.60 -11.32 -9.88
C LEU A 201 -37.72 -10.39 -10.37
N ALA A 202 -37.52 -9.74 -11.52
CA ALA A 202 -38.52 -8.91 -12.18
C ALA A 202 -39.82 -9.67 -12.47
N ALA A 203 -39.68 -10.86 -13.08
CA ALA A 203 -40.81 -11.73 -13.40
C ALA A 203 -41.54 -12.21 -12.15
N LYS A 204 -40.82 -12.46 -11.05
CA LYS A 204 -41.40 -12.83 -9.75
C LYS A 204 -42.17 -11.68 -9.10
N LYS A 205 -41.75 -10.43 -9.33
CA LYS A 205 -42.45 -9.23 -8.87
C LYS A 205 -43.55 -8.73 -9.81
N GLY A 206 -43.63 -9.26 -11.03
CA GLY A 206 -44.56 -8.75 -12.06
C GLY A 206 -44.18 -7.35 -12.56
N VAL A 207 -42.91 -6.95 -12.38
CA VAL A 207 -42.37 -5.67 -12.86
C VAL A 207 -41.82 -5.90 -14.27
N ASP A 208 -42.35 -5.15 -15.24
CA ASP A 208 -41.85 -5.17 -16.61
C ASP A 208 -40.60 -4.28 -16.70
N ILE A 209 -39.42 -4.87 -16.48
CA ILE A 209 -38.15 -4.18 -16.69
C ILE A 209 -37.91 -4.12 -18.20
N SER A 210 -38.55 -3.16 -18.86
CA SER A 210 -38.16 -2.79 -20.21
C SER A 210 -36.73 -2.27 -20.20
N GLU A 211 -35.95 -2.61 -21.23
CA GLU A 211 -34.53 -2.30 -21.41
C GLU A 211 -34.20 -0.79 -21.32
N GLN A 212 -35.22 0.07 -21.32
CA GLN A 212 -35.13 1.54 -21.28
C GLN A 212 -34.97 2.14 -19.88
N LEU A 213 -35.31 1.43 -18.79
CA LEU A 213 -35.10 1.96 -17.42
C LEU A 213 -33.64 1.93 -16.95
N LEU A 214 -32.74 1.34 -17.73
CA LEU A 214 -31.30 1.26 -17.41
C LEU A 214 -30.49 2.50 -17.85
N ILE A 215 -31.10 3.44 -18.57
CA ILE A 215 -30.37 4.57 -19.20
C ILE A 215 -30.86 5.95 -18.71
N ASP A 216 -32.09 6.09 -18.23
CA ASP A 216 -32.68 7.42 -18.01
C ASP A 216 -32.74 7.92 -16.55
N GLU A 217 -32.15 7.23 -15.57
CA GLU A 217 -32.20 7.66 -14.15
C GLU A 217 -30.82 8.01 -13.57
N TYR A 218 -30.14 8.97 -14.22
CA TYR A 218 -29.09 9.79 -13.60
C TYR A 218 -29.20 11.24 -14.11
N GLU A 219 -30.39 11.81 -14.04
CA GLU A 219 -30.53 13.24 -13.80
C GLU A 219 -31.04 13.38 -12.36
N GLU A 220 -30.12 13.64 -11.44
CA GLU A 220 -30.39 14.00 -10.05
C GLU A 220 -31.28 15.25 -10.01
N ASP A 221 -32.56 15.09 -9.68
CA ASP A 221 -33.31 16.14 -8.99
C ASP A 221 -33.26 15.80 -7.50
N GLU A 222 -32.27 16.39 -6.81
CA GLU A 222 -32.31 16.61 -5.37
C GLU A 222 -33.52 17.49 -5.06
N ASP A 223 -34.55 16.93 -4.45
CA ASP A 223 -35.44 17.55 -3.45
C ASP A 223 -36.74 16.75 -3.39
N GLU A 224 -36.97 15.98 -2.32
CA GLU A 224 -38.29 15.87 -1.69
C GLU A 224 -38.19 15.12 -0.35
N ASP A 225 -38.43 15.88 0.72
CA ASP A 225 -38.92 15.40 2.01
C ASP A 225 -40.28 14.71 1.80
N ASP A 226 -40.50 13.51 2.36
CA ASP A 226 -41.66 13.22 3.22
C ASP A 226 -41.82 11.71 3.54
N ASP A 227 -41.90 11.48 4.85
CA ASP A 227 -42.85 10.65 5.59
C ASP A 227 -43.07 9.14 5.31
N ASP A 228 -42.77 8.40 6.39
CA ASP A 228 -43.23 7.09 6.85
C ASP A 228 -44.51 6.51 6.20
N ASP A 229 -44.41 5.29 5.65
CA ASP A 229 -45.44 4.26 5.75
C ASP A 229 -44.80 2.86 5.73
N ASP A 230 -45.00 2.11 6.82
CA ASP A 230 -44.53 0.73 7.02
C ASP A 230 -45.23 -0.26 6.06
N ASP A 231 -44.53 -0.74 5.01
CA ASP A 231 -44.91 -1.95 4.23
C ASP A 231 -43.75 -2.97 4.20
N ASP A 232 -43.55 -3.68 5.32
CA ASP A 232 -42.45 -4.61 5.62
C ASP A 232 -42.34 -5.88 4.71
N GLY A 233 -42.98 -5.91 3.54
CA GLY A 233 -43.05 -7.10 2.68
C GLY A 233 -42.28 -7.02 1.35
N ILE A 234 -42.06 -5.82 0.82
CA ILE A 234 -41.62 -5.61 -0.57
C ILE A 234 -40.23 -4.96 -0.66
N ASP A 235 -39.86 -4.14 0.33
CA ASP A 235 -38.66 -3.29 0.37
C ASP A 235 -37.36 -4.07 0.23
N GLY A 236 -37.21 -5.19 0.94
CA GLY A 236 -35.95 -5.96 0.93
C GLY A 236 -35.57 -6.51 -0.45
N LEU A 237 -36.55 -6.74 -1.33
CA LEU A 237 -36.31 -7.23 -2.69
C LEU A 237 -36.15 -6.09 -3.71
N GLU A 238 -36.62 -4.86 -3.41
CA GLU A 238 -36.33 -3.68 -4.23
C GLU A 238 -34.92 -3.20 -4.00
N GLU A 239 -34.47 -3.20 -2.74
CA GLU A 239 -33.09 -2.90 -2.38
C GLU A 239 -32.11 -3.92 -2.99
N GLU A 240 -32.48 -5.20 -3.00
CA GLU A 240 -31.68 -6.25 -3.65
C GLU A 240 -31.66 -6.11 -5.19
N LEU A 241 -32.77 -5.70 -5.80
CA LEU A 241 -32.83 -5.44 -7.25
C LEU A 241 -31.98 -4.23 -7.64
N LYS A 242 -32.08 -3.14 -6.87
CA LYS A 242 -31.27 -1.92 -7.05
C LYS A 242 -29.79 -2.23 -6.93
N LYS A 243 -29.39 -2.98 -5.91
CA LYS A 243 -28.00 -3.41 -5.71
C LYS A 243 -27.47 -4.24 -6.87
N LEU A 244 -28.29 -5.14 -7.45
CA LEU A 244 -27.90 -5.94 -8.61
C LEU A 244 -27.79 -5.10 -9.89
N LEU A 245 -28.62 -4.05 -10.04
CA LEU A 245 -28.54 -3.10 -11.15
C LEU A 245 -27.27 -2.25 -11.04
N ASP A 246 -26.96 -1.72 -9.86
CA ASP A 246 -25.74 -0.95 -9.61
C ASP A 246 -24.49 -1.79 -9.90
N MET A 247 -24.46 -3.04 -9.41
CA MET A 247 -23.37 -3.97 -9.71
C MET A 247 -23.23 -4.27 -11.22
N LYS A 248 -24.34 -4.31 -11.97
CA LYS A 248 -24.30 -4.51 -13.42
C LYS A 248 -23.67 -3.30 -14.12
N VAL A 249 -24.03 -2.08 -13.73
CA VAL A 249 -23.47 -0.84 -14.29
C VAL A 249 -21.97 -0.76 -14.03
N ASP A 250 -21.54 -1.07 -12.81
CA ASP A 250 -20.11 -1.09 -12.46
C ASP A 250 -19.32 -2.10 -13.30
N LEU A 251 -19.87 -3.30 -13.52
CA LEU A 251 -19.25 -4.32 -14.37
C LEU A 251 -19.17 -3.88 -15.83
N GLN A 252 -20.21 -3.24 -16.38
CA GLN A 252 -20.19 -2.72 -17.76
C GLN A 252 -19.11 -1.66 -17.96
N LYS A 253 -18.95 -0.76 -16.98
CA LYS A 253 -17.90 0.26 -17.01
C LYS A 253 -16.49 -0.36 -16.99
N LEU A 254 -16.30 -1.44 -16.22
CA LEU A 254 -15.03 -2.17 -16.21
C LEU A 254 -14.72 -2.85 -17.55
N VAL A 255 -15.73 -3.34 -18.30
CA VAL A 255 -15.54 -3.85 -19.67
C VAL A 255 -15.08 -2.73 -20.60
N GLU A 256 -15.76 -1.59 -20.60
CA GLU A 256 -15.40 -0.45 -21.46
C GLU A 256 -13.98 0.06 -21.18
N GLU A 257 -13.57 0.09 -19.91
CA GLU A 257 -12.21 0.44 -19.52
C GLU A 257 -11.17 -0.61 -19.97
N ALA A 258 -11.53 -1.89 -19.99
CA ALA A 258 -10.67 -2.96 -20.49
C ALA A 258 -10.51 -2.89 -22.01
N GLU A 259 -11.60 -2.67 -22.76
CA GLU A 259 -11.60 -2.49 -24.22
C GLU A 259 -10.76 -1.27 -24.64
N ALA A 260 -10.91 -0.14 -23.93
CA ALA A 260 -10.14 1.08 -24.19
C ALA A 260 -8.62 0.88 -23.96
N ARG A 261 -8.23 -0.03 -23.07
CA ARG A 261 -6.82 -0.39 -22.83
C ARG A 261 -6.25 -1.37 -23.85
N GLY A 262 -7.09 -2.17 -24.51
CA GLY A 262 -6.69 -3.11 -25.57
C GLY A 262 -6.50 -2.45 -26.95
N ALA A 263 -7.01 -1.23 -27.16
CA ALA A 263 -6.93 -0.49 -28.41
C ALA A 263 -5.67 0.41 -28.58
N HIS A 264 -4.74 0.40 -27.62
CA HIS A 264 -3.49 1.19 -27.60
C HIS A 264 -2.23 0.32 -27.51
#